data_AF-A0A9D6KDN9-F1
#
_entry.id   AF-A0A9D6KDN9-F1
#
_cell.length_a   1.000
_cell.length_b   1.000
_cell.length_c   1.000
_cell.angle_alpha   90.00
_cell.angle_beta   90.00
_cell.angle_gamma   90.00
#
_symmetry.space_group_name_H-M   'P 1'
#
loop_
_entity.id
_entity.type
_entity.pdbx_description
1 polymer ?
#
loop_
_entity_poly.entity_id
_entity_poly.type
_entity_poly.pdbx_seq_one_letter_code
_entity_poly.pdbx_strand_id
1 'polypeptide(L)'
;MNRRTNAGRAPLICTTCGSESPAAARFCMQCAAPLPPRCAECDAEVPTAARFCPQCAHPVAAPAPPVTATTRVAADSLSPRAYTPKHLADKILQSKSALEGERKQVTVLFADVKGSMGAHLAAGRAADAIEPARAALGMFGHVEKETAGMAAALLAEALLQTGDLSAAQSAAAEAITPCRRSLRGMYEAAAHGVIARALLRRDGAGARAAAEAALASAAELIERTGAKTLAPALCEWRAELAAVLGDDVTRAQLLQQAQRGYEEIGAPLHAARLAAD
;
A
#
# COMPACT_ATOMS: atom_id res chain seq x y z
N MET A 1 -35.71 -32.38 -8.84
CA MET A 1 -37.04 -31.82 -9.13
C MET A 1 -37.94 -32.03 -7.92
N ASN A 2 -38.37 -30.94 -7.27
CA ASN A 2 -39.72 -30.75 -6.69
C ASN A 2 -39.77 -29.37 -6.03
N ARG A 3 -40.03 -28.32 -6.83
CA ARG A 3 -40.50 -27.04 -6.30
C ARG A 3 -41.93 -27.27 -5.85
N ARG A 4 -42.17 -27.37 -4.54
CA ARG A 4 -43.53 -27.28 -4.01
C ARG A 4 -44.02 -25.85 -4.27
N THR A 5 -45.01 -25.73 -5.14
CA THR A 5 -45.73 -24.50 -5.39
C THR A 5 -46.36 -24.02 -4.08
N ASN A 6 -46.20 -22.74 -3.77
CA ASN A 6 -46.63 -22.09 -2.53
C ASN A 6 -48.16 -21.85 -2.52
N ALA A 7 -48.93 -22.91 -2.73
CA ALA A 7 -50.40 -22.86 -2.79
C ALA A 7 -50.96 -23.84 -1.75
N GLY A 8 -51.42 -23.32 -0.61
CA GLY A 8 -52.13 -24.09 0.41
C GLY A 8 -51.51 -24.09 1.81
N ARG A 9 -50.94 -22.97 2.28
CA ARG A 9 -50.46 -22.87 3.66
C ARG A 9 -51.65 -22.66 4.62
N ALA A 10 -51.74 -23.50 5.65
CA ALA A 10 -52.83 -23.49 6.63
C ALA A 10 -52.87 -22.17 7.45
N PRO A 11 -54.07 -21.69 7.85
CA PRO A 11 -54.21 -20.48 8.67
C PRO A 11 -53.49 -20.64 10.01
N LEU A 12 -52.98 -19.52 10.55
CA LEU A 12 -52.28 -19.44 11.83
C LEU A 12 -53.27 -19.03 12.92
N ILE A 13 -53.30 -19.77 14.03
CA ILE A 13 -54.08 -19.40 15.22
C ILE A 13 -53.23 -18.49 16.10
N CYS A 14 -53.73 -17.30 16.41
CA CYS A 14 -53.05 -16.40 17.33
C CYS A 14 -53.06 -16.97 18.76
N THR A 15 -51.89 -17.15 19.37
CA THR A 15 -51.78 -17.62 20.76
C THR A 15 -52.21 -16.59 21.81
N THR A 16 -52.37 -15.32 21.42
CA THR A 16 -52.80 -14.23 22.32
C THR A 16 -54.33 -14.08 22.39
N CYS A 17 -55.05 -14.22 21.28
CA CYS A 17 -56.51 -13.99 21.24
C CYS A 17 -57.32 -15.14 20.62
N GLY A 18 -56.67 -16.20 20.12
CA GLY A 18 -57.33 -17.37 19.53
C GLY A 18 -57.89 -17.19 18.11
N SER A 19 -57.83 -15.99 17.53
CA SER A 19 -58.37 -15.76 16.18
C SER A 19 -57.47 -16.33 15.08
N GLU A 20 -58.09 -16.81 14.00
CA GLU A 20 -57.39 -17.20 12.77
C GLU A 20 -56.80 -15.99 12.04
N SER A 21 -55.60 -16.16 11.50
CA SER A 21 -54.92 -15.18 10.65
C SER A 21 -54.32 -15.87 9.42
N PRO A 22 -54.25 -15.20 8.25
CA PRO A 22 -53.68 -15.80 7.05
C PRO A 22 -52.25 -16.30 7.25
N ALA A 23 -51.87 -17.36 6.56
CA ALA A 23 -50.59 -18.05 6.76
C ALA A 23 -49.33 -17.22 6.41
N ALA A 24 -49.51 -16.09 5.71
CA ALA A 24 -48.46 -15.13 5.38
C ALA A 24 -48.47 -13.88 6.30
N ALA A 25 -49.42 -13.79 7.23
CA ALA A 25 -49.54 -12.65 8.13
C ALA A 25 -48.39 -12.62 9.13
N ARG A 26 -47.78 -11.44 9.31
CA ARG A 26 -46.69 -11.21 10.30
C ARG A 26 -47.24 -10.78 11.67
N PHE A 27 -48.48 -10.30 11.69
CA PHE A 27 -49.20 -9.85 12.88
C PHE A 27 -50.63 -10.38 12.81
N CYS A 28 -51.25 -10.60 13.97
CA CYS A 28 -52.65 -10.99 14.07
C CYS A 28 -53.55 -9.83 13.59
N MET A 29 -54.51 -10.14 12.72
CA MET A 29 -55.43 -9.13 12.17
C MET A 29 -56.44 -8.59 13.20
N GLN A 30 -56.60 -9.27 14.35
CA GLN A 30 -57.56 -8.88 15.40
C GLN A 30 -56.92 -8.16 16.58
N CYS A 31 -55.75 -8.60 17.06
CA CYS A 31 -55.11 -8.06 18.26
C CYS A 31 -53.71 -7.46 18.01
N ALA A 32 -53.24 -7.48 16.76
CA ALA A 32 -51.90 -7.01 16.35
C ALA A 32 -50.70 -7.72 17.01
N ALA A 33 -50.90 -8.80 17.76
CA ALA A 33 -49.80 -9.60 18.31
C ALA A 33 -48.92 -10.18 17.17
N PRO A 34 -47.58 -10.21 17.33
CA PRO A 34 -46.69 -10.76 16.32
C PRO A 34 -46.89 -12.26 16.17
N LEU A 35 -46.98 -12.75 14.93
CA LEU A 35 -47.08 -14.17 14.61
C LEU A 35 -45.71 -14.70 14.17
N PRO A 36 -45.28 -15.89 14.64
CA PRO A 36 -43.97 -16.43 14.26
C PRO A 36 -43.93 -16.76 12.76
N PRO A 37 -42.89 -16.34 12.02
CA PRO A 37 -42.72 -16.75 10.64
C PRO A 37 -42.47 -18.26 10.57
N ARG A 38 -42.93 -18.91 9.50
CA ARG A 38 -42.68 -20.34 9.27
C ARG A 38 -41.71 -20.55 8.11
N CYS A 39 -40.84 -21.54 8.23
CA CYS A 39 -39.83 -21.88 7.22
C CYS A 39 -40.48 -22.23 5.88
N ALA A 40 -39.96 -21.71 4.77
CA ALA A 40 -40.47 -22.01 3.43
C ALA A 40 -40.19 -23.46 2.97
N GLU A 41 -39.20 -24.13 3.59
CA GLU A 41 -38.76 -25.46 3.18
C GLU A 41 -39.39 -26.58 4.03
N CYS A 42 -39.46 -26.42 5.35
CA CYS A 42 -39.95 -27.46 6.26
C CYS A 42 -41.21 -27.09 7.06
N ASP A 43 -41.75 -25.88 6.85
CA ASP A 43 -42.91 -25.30 7.55
C ASP A 43 -42.83 -25.20 9.08
N ALA A 44 -41.69 -25.50 9.68
CA ALA A 44 -41.44 -25.29 11.11
C ALA A 44 -41.50 -23.80 11.47
N GLU A 45 -41.96 -23.48 12.68
CA GLU A 45 -41.95 -22.13 13.22
C GLU A 45 -40.50 -21.66 13.44
N VAL A 46 -40.22 -20.46 12.97
CA VAL A 46 -38.90 -19.83 13.01
C VAL A 46 -38.98 -18.64 13.95
N PRO A 47 -38.10 -18.54 14.97
CA PRO A 47 -38.01 -17.34 15.77
C PRO A 47 -37.76 -16.10 14.90
N THR A 48 -38.43 -14.99 15.17
CA THR A 48 -38.37 -13.77 14.35
C THR A 48 -36.95 -13.19 14.16
N ALA A 49 -36.03 -13.49 15.07
CA ALA A 49 -34.62 -13.09 15.00
C ALA A 49 -33.68 -14.13 14.34
N ALA A 50 -34.16 -15.31 13.97
CA ALA A 50 -33.32 -16.39 13.46
C ALA A 50 -32.92 -16.15 11.98
N ARG A 51 -31.62 -16.29 11.68
CA ARG A 51 -31.09 -16.20 10.30
C ARG A 51 -31.24 -17.51 9.52
N PHE A 52 -31.42 -18.62 10.23
CA PHE A 52 -31.58 -19.98 9.67
C PHE A 52 -32.70 -20.70 10.41
N CYS A 53 -33.39 -21.61 9.73
CA CYS A 53 -34.38 -22.47 10.36
C CYS A 53 -33.71 -23.46 11.34
N PRO A 54 -34.17 -23.55 12.60
CA PRO A 54 -33.55 -24.46 13.58
C PRO A 54 -33.76 -25.95 13.26
N GLN A 55 -34.68 -26.30 12.35
CA GLN A 55 -35.03 -27.69 12.05
C GLN A 55 -34.42 -28.21 10.75
N CYS A 56 -34.24 -27.37 9.73
CA CYS A 56 -33.69 -27.78 8.43
C CYS A 56 -32.49 -26.95 7.95
N ALA A 57 -32.01 -25.99 8.75
CA ALA A 57 -30.91 -25.08 8.43
C ALA A 57 -31.11 -24.19 7.19
N HIS A 58 -32.31 -24.18 6.58
CA HIS A 58 -32.58 -23.32 5.43
C HIS A 58 -32.48 -21.84 5.83
N PRO A 59 -31.77 -20.99 5.04
CA PRO A 59 -31.64 -19.58 5.34
C PRO A 59 -33.01 -18.89 5.27
N VAL A 60 -33.36 -18.17 6.32
CA VAL A 60 -34.62 -17.42 6.40
C VAL A 60 -34.25 -15.98 6.13
N ALA A 61 -34.79 -15.39 5.05
CA ALA A 61 -34.40 -14.07 4.57
C ALA A 61 -34.49 -13.03 5.69
N ALA A 62 -33.33 -12.66 6.24
CA ALA A 62 -33.26 -11.60 7.22
C ALA A 62 -33.59 -10.27 6.52
N PRO A 63 -34.46 -9.42 7.07
CA PRO A 63 -34.50 -8.03 6.63
C PRO A 63 -33.12 -7.44 6.88
N ALA A 64 -32.43 -7.05 5.81
CA ALA A 64 -31.18 -6.32 5.94
C ALA A 64 -31.45 -5.04 6.76
N PRO A 65 -30.58 -4.67 7.72
CA PRO A 65 -30.69 -3.38 8.35
C PRO A 65 -30.66 -2.29 7.28
N PRO A 66 -31.41 -1.18 7.43
CA PRO A 66 -31.36 -0.07 6.51
C PRO A 66 -29.94 0.49 6.51
N VAL A 67 -29.16 0.12 5.50
CA VAL A 67 -27.86 0.73 5.22
C VAL A 67 -28.11 2.17 4.82
N THR A 68 -27.76 3.09 5.72
CA THR A 68 -27.59 4.51 5.42
C THR A 68 -26.70 4.65 4.19
N ALA A 69 -27.21 5.37 3.19
CA ALA A 69 -26.70 5.46 1.83
C ALA A 69 -25.43 6.33 1.71
N THR A 70 -24.35 5.97 2.40
CA THR A 70 -23.07 6.70 2.30
C THR A 70 -21.88 5.85 1.87
N THR A 71 -22.09 4.57 1.51
CA THR A 71 -20.97 3.71 1.06
C THR A 71 -21.35 2.75 -0.08
N ARG A 72 -22.13 3.22 -1.07
CA ARG A 72 -22.37 2.47 -2.32
C ARG A 72 -21.63 3.02 -3.54
N VAL A 73 -20.82 4.07 -3.40
CA VAL A 73 -20.12 4.70 -4.54
C VAL A 73 -18.85 3.93 -4.96
N ALA A 74 -18.37 2.97 -4.17
CA ALA A 74 -17.10 2.27 -4.45
C ALA A 74 -17.21 0.93 -5.20
N ALA A 75 -18.41 0.36 -5.38
CA ALA A 75 -18.55 -0.95 -6.03
C ALA A 75 -18.70 -0.87 -7.56
N ASP A 76 -19.40 0.14 -8.08
CA ASP A 76 -19.60 0.30 -9.53
C ASP A 76 -18.36 0.84 -10.26
N SER A 77 -17.52 1.61 -9.55
CA SER A 77 -16.27 2.22 -10.04
C SER A 77 -15.13 1.20 -10.20
N LEU A 78 -15.27 -0.01 -9.66
CA LEU A 78 -14.34 -1.12 -9.84
C LEU A 78 -14.80 -2.12 -10.92
N SER A 79 -15.95 -1.87 -11.57
CA SER A 79 -16.38 -2.75 -12.66
C SER A 79 -15.48 -2.52 -13.88
N PRO A 80 -14.91 -3.57 -14.50
CA PRO A 80 -14.15 -3.45 -15.74
C PRO A 80 -14.91 -2.75 -16.87
N ARG A 81 -16.25 -2.77 -16.80
CA ARG A 81 -17.16 -2.05 -17.69
C ARG A 81 -17.04 -0.53 -17.60
N ALA A 82 -16.61 0.01 -16.47
CA ALA A 82 -16.51 1.45 -16.25
C ALA A 82 -15.29 2.09 -16.93
N TYR A 83 -14.16 1.35 -17.05
CA TYR A 83 -12.92 1.88 -17.61
C TYR A 83 -12.52 1.27 -18.97
N THR A 84 -13.22 0.25 -19.47
CA THR A 84 -12.90 -0.38 -20.75
C THR A 84 -13.66 0.30 -21.91
N PRO A 85 -12.97 0.95 -22.86
CA PRO A 85 -13.59 1.51 -24.07
C PRO A 85 -14.38 0.46 -24.87
N LYS A 86 -15.54 0.85 -25.43
CA LYS A 86 -16.46 -0.06 -26.15
C LYS A 86 -15.78 -0.92 -27.20
N HIS A 87 -14.92 -0.33 -28.05
CA HIS A 87 -14.23 -1.06 -29.10
C HIS A 87 -13.25 -2.14 -28.58
N LEU A 88 -12.72 -2.00 -27.37
CA LEU A 88 -11.88 -3.01 -26.72
C LEU A 88 -12.76 -4.08 -26.06
N ALA A 89 -13.84 -3.68 -25.40
CA ALA A 89 -14.82 -4.63 -24.86
C ALA A 89 -15.39 -5.53 -25.96
N ASP A 90 -15.74 -4.96 -27.12
CA ASP A 90 -16.26 -5.70 -28.28
C ASP A 90 -15.21 -6.65 -28.86
N LYS A 91 -13.94 -6.23 -28.95
CA LYS A 91 -12.84 -7.13 -29.35
C LYS A 91 -12.63 -8.28 -28.39
N ILE A 92 -12.69 -8.03 -27.07
CA ILE A 92 -12.56 -9.07 -26.03
C ILE A 92 -13.73 -10.06 -26.07
N LEU A 93 -14.95 -9.57 -26.31
CA LEU A 93 -16.14 -10.40 -26.43
C LEU A 93 -16.14 -11.20 -27.74
N GLN A 94 -15.60 -10.65 -28.83
CA GLN A 94 -15.43 -11.35 -30.11
C GLN A 94 -14.33 -12.41 -30.06
N SER A 95 -13.27 -12.22 -29.27
CA SER A 95 -12.23 -13.22 -29.04
C SER A 95 -12.57 -14.24 -27.95
N LYS A 96 -13.74 -14.12 -27.30
CA LYS A 96 -14.19 -14.98 -26.20
C LYS A 96 -14.16 -16.46 -26.56
N SER A 97 -14.64 -16.84 -27.75
CA SER A 97 -14.65 -18.24 -28.20
C SER A 97 -13.25 -18.80 -28.51
N ALA A 98 -12.26 -17.95 -28.76
CA ALA A 98 -10.85 -18.35 -28.91
C ALA A 98 -10.12 -18.47 -27.56
N LEU A 99 -10.65 -17.86 -26.50
CA LEU A 99 -10.08 -17.83 -25.14
C LEU A 99 -10.80 -18.79 -24.17
N GLU A 100 -12.04 -19.21 -24.47
CA GLU A 100 -12.76 -20.25 -23.75
C GLU A 100 -12.11 -21.62 -23.99
N GLY A 101 -11.10 -21.95 -23.19
CA GLY A 101 -10.42 -23.25 -23.21
C GLY A 101 -8.90 -23.18 -23.02
N GLU A 102 -8.30 -21.98 -23.10
CA GLU A 102 -6.84 -21.86 -22.94
C GLU A 102 -6.45 -21.81 -21.45
N ARG A 103 -6.28 -22.97 -20.83
CA ARG A 103 -5.65 -23.10 -19.51
C ARG A 103 -4.13 -22.94 -19.64
N LYS A 104 -3.63 -21.71 -19.59
CA LYS A 104 -2.20 -21.45 -19.39
C LYS A 104 -1.88 -21.51 -17.90
N GLN A 105 -0.93 -22.34 -17.51
CA GLN A 105 -0.36 -22.32 -16.17
C GLN A 105 0.50 -21.05 -16.05
N VAL A 106 -0.06 -20.02 -15.41
CA VAL A 106 0.66 -18.77 -15.15
C VAL A 106 1.22 -18.86 -13.73
N THR A 107 2.53 -18.94 -13.60
CA THR A 107 3.20 -18.77 -12.30
C THR A 107 3.12 -17.31 -11.91
N VAL A 108 2.29 -16.97 -10.92
CA VAL A 108 2.25 -15.63 -10.34
C VAL A 108 3.25 -15.58 -9.18
N LEU A 109 4.40 -14.95 -9.41
CA LEU A 109 5.36 -14.63 -8.36
C LEU A 109 4.92 -13.35 -7.65
N PHE A 110 4.49 -13.45 -6.40
CA PHE A 110 4.39 -12.30 -5.50
C PHE A 110 5.77 -12.04 -4.91
N ALA A 111 6.58 -11.20 -5.57
CA ALA A 111 7.79 -10.67 -4.96
C ALA A 111 7.51 -9.22 -4.54
N ASP A 112 7.47 -8.96 -3.23
CA ASP A 112 7.57 -7.58 -2.74
C ASP A 112 9.02 -7.11 -2.89
N VAL A 113 9.37 -6.70 -4.10
CA VAL A 113 10.68 -6.12 -4.41
C VAL A 113 10.82 -4.73 -3.78
N LYS A 114 9.70 -4.02 -3.54
CA LYS A 114 9.69 -2.62 -3.14
C LYS A 114 9.91 -2.44 -1.63
N GLY A 115 9.32 -3.28 -0.80
CA GLY A 115 9.46 -3.24 0.67
C GLY A 115 10.70 -3.95 1.19
N SER A 116 11.16 -5.01 0.52
CA SER A 116 12.30 -5.81 0.99
C SER A 116 13.62 -5.04 1.00
N MET A 117 13.94 -4.28 -0.05
CA MET A 117 15.19 -3.48 -0.10
C MET A 117 15.25 -2.43 1.01
N GLY A 118 14.17 -1.65 1.18
CA GLY A 118 14.07 -0.66 2.24
C GLY A 118 14.16 -1.30 3.63
N ALA A 119 13.58 -2.50 3.81
CA ALA A 119 13.67 -3.24 5.07
C ALA A 119 15.10 -3.74 5.36
N HIS A 120 15.85 -4.20 4.36
CA HIS A 120 17.26 -4.57 4.53
C HIS A 120 18.10 -3.37 4.97
N LEU A 121 17.94 -2.22 4.30
CA LEU A 121 18.63 -0.97 4.67
C LEU A 121 18.25 -0.50 6.08
N ALA A 122 16.97 -0.48 6.42
CA ALA A 122 16.50 -0.08 7.74
C ALA A 122 17.01 -1.01 8.85
N ALA A 123 17.26 -2.28 8.54
CA ALA A 123 17.79 -3.25 9.49
C ALA A 123 19.33 -3.35 9.48
N GLY A 124 20.03 -2.42 8.81
CA GLY A 124 21.50 -2.39 8.75
C GLY A 124 22.11 -3.51 7.92
N ARG A 125 21.33 -4.21 7.09
CA ARG A 125 21.78 -5.31 6.22
C ARG A 125 21.98 -4.81 4.79
N ALA A 126 22.85 -3.82 4.62
CA ALA A 126 23.06 -3.17 3.33
C ALA A 126 23.52 -4.12 2.22
N ALA A 127 24.41 -5.06 2.55
CA ALA A 127 24.91 -6.05 1.58
C ALA A 127 23.77 -6.91 1.00
N ASP A 128 22.81 -7.31 1.84
CA ASP A 128 21.64 -8.11 1.42
C ASP A 128 20.70 -7.33 0.50
N ALA A 129 20.78 -5.99 0.47
CA ALA A 129 19.95 -5.15 -0.39
C ALA A 129 20.50 -5.02 -1.82
N ILE A 130 21.80 -5.29 -2.05
CA ILE A 130 22.49 -5.01 -3.33
C ILE A 130 21.95 -5.88 -4.47
N GLU A 131 21.98 -7.21 -4.29
CA GLU A 131 21.54 -8.14 -5.34
C GLU A 131 20.04 -7.98 -5.68
N PRO A 132 19.13 -7.87 -4.70
CA PRO A 132 17.73 -7.56 -4.98
C PRO A 132 17.55 -6.24 -5.74
N ALA A 133 18.30 -5.20 -5.41
CA ALA A 133 18.19 -3.91 -6.09
C ALA A 133 18.70 -3.96 -7.54
N ARG A 134 19.79 -4.70 -7.79
CA ARG A 134 20.28 -4.97 -9.16
C ARG A 134 19.27 -5.78 -9.97
N ALA A 135 18.71 -6.83 -9.39
CA ALA A 135 17.67 -7.64 -10.03
C ALA A 135 16.43 -6.79 -10.36
N ALA A 136 16.00 -5.93 -9.42
CA ALA A 136 14.90 -5.01 -9.62
C ALA A 136 15.16 -4.06 -10.81
N LEU A 137 16.36 -3.47 -10.89
CA LEU A 137 16.75 -2.62 -12.02
C LEU A 137 16.74 -3.36 -13.36
N GLY A 138 17.22 -4.61 -13.38
CA GLY A 138 17.17 -5.47 -14.56
C GLY A 138 15.73 -5.75 -15.03
N MET A 139 14.80 -5.95 -14.10
CA MET A 139 13.37 -6.15 -14.41
C MET A 139 12.69 -4.85 -14.87
N PHE A 140 12.94 -3.74 -14.17
CA PHE A 140 12.29 -2.45 -14.44
C PHE A 140 12.79 -1.78 -15.73
N GLY A 141 13.98 -2.13 -16.22
CA GLY A 141 14.50 -1.67 -17.51
C GLY A 141 13.63 -2.06 -18.71
N HIS A 142 12.85 -3.15 -18.61
CA HIS A 142 12.08 -3.69 -19.73
C HIS A 142 10.55 -3.47 -19.63
N VAL A 143 9.99 -3.33 -18.42
CA VAL A 143 8.52 -3.38 -18.23
C VAL A 143 7.97 -2.14 -17.53
N GLU A 144 8.69 -1.55 -16.58
CA GLU A 144 8.18 -0.43 -15.77
C GLU A 144 9.29 0.59 -15.48
N LYS A 145 9.38 1.64 -16.29
CA LYS A 145 10.41 2.68 -16.13
C LYS A 145 10.20 3.55 -14.90
N GLU A 146 9.01 3.52 -14.30
CA GLU A 146 8.62 4.43 -13.22
C GLU A 146 9.22 4.09 -11.85
N THR A 147 9.62 2.85 -11.63
CA THR A 147 10.18 2.36 -10.36
C THR A 147 11.70 2.22 -10.40
N ALA A 148 12.30 2.29 -11.59
CA ALA A 148 13.75 2.17 -11.80
C ALA A 148 14.56 3.20 -10.99
N GLY A 149 14.12 4.47 -10.93
CA GLY A 149 14.83 5.51 -10.18
C GLY A 149 14.88 5.24 -8.68
N MET A 150 13.80 4.69 -8.11
CA MET A 150 13.78 4.27 -6.70
C MET A 150 14.74 3.10 -6.45
N ALA A 151 14.71 2.06 -7.29
CA ALA A 151 15.62 0.92 -7.14
C ALA A 151 17.09 1.34 -7.26
N ALA A 152 17.41 2.25 -8.18
CA ALA A 152 18.76 2.79 -8.34
C ALA A 152 19.20 3.61 -7.11
N ALA A 153 18.31 4.45 -6.55
CA ALA A 153 18.60 5.20 -5.34
C ALA A 153 18.84 4.29 -4.12
N LEU A 154 18.06 3.22 -3.97
CA LEU A 154 18.23 2.24 -2.89
C LEU A 154 19.53 1.42 -3.07
N LEU A 155 19.87 1.03 -4.31
CA LEU A 155 21.15 0.41 -4.62
C LEU A 155 22.32 1.32 -4.26
N ALA A 156 22.22 2.61 -4.60
CA ALA A 156 23.27 3.58 -4.32
C ALA A 156 23.51 3.74 -2.80
N GLU A 157 22.44 3.81 -2.00
CA GLU A 157 22.54 3.85 -0.53
C GLU A 157 23.15 2.54 0.03
N ALA A 158 22.76 1.38 -0.51
CA ALA A 158 23.33 0.09 -0.10
C ALA A 158 24.85 0.03 -0.35
N LEU A 159 25.28 0.43 -1.56
CA LEU A 159 26.70 0.46 -1.95
C LEU A 159 27.50 1.43 -1.08
N LEU A 160 26.91 2.58 -0.72
CA LEU A 160 27.53 3.55 0.18
C LEU A 160 27.74 2.98 1.58
N GLN A 161 26.75 2.26 2.11
CA GLN A 161 26.83 1.63 3.43
C GLN A 161 27.83 0.47 3.47
N THR A 162 28.03 -0.25 2.36
CA THR A 162 29.06 -1.29 2.24
C THR A 162 30.46 -0.74 1.90
N GLY A 163 30.59 0.56 1.63
CA GLY A 163 31.87 1.23 1.37
C GLY A 163 32.34 1.22 -0.08
N ASP A 164 31.54 0.77 -1.05
CA ASP A 164 31.87 0.89 -2.47
C ASP A 164 31.49 2.29 -2.98
N LEU A 165 32.33 3.28 -2.62
CA LEU A 165 32.05 4.70 -2.85
C LEU A 165 31.93 5.05 -4.33
N SER A 166 32.73 4.41 -5.18
CA SER A 166 32.71 4.66 -6.63
C SER A 166 31.42 4.15 -7.25
N ALA A 167 31.04 2.90 -6.95
CA ALA A 167 29.78 2.35 -7.45
C ALA A 167 28.57 3.08 -6.87
N ALA A 168 28.61 3.49 -5.60
CA ALA A 168 27.56 4.28 -4.97
C ALA A 168 27.34 5.62 -5.70
N GLN A 169 28.42 6.35 -6.02
CA GLN A 169 28.33 7.60 -6.76
C GLN A 169 27.74 7.40 -8.16
N SER A 170 28.22 6.40 -8.90
CA SER A 170 27.72 6.10 -10.25
C SER A 170 26.24 5.70 -10.23
N ALA A 171 25.84 4.80 -9.32
CA ALA A 171 24.45 4.37 -9.18
C ALA A 171 23.53 5.54 -8.80
N ALA A 172 23.97 6.44 -7.92
CA ALA A 172 23.21 7.62 -7.55
C ALA A 172 23.05 8.60 -8.73
N ALA A 173 24.10 8.82 -9.52
CA ALA A 173 24.03 9.68 -10.70
C ALA A 173 23.06 9.11 -11.75
N GLU A 174 23.10 7.80 -11.99
CA GLU A 174 22.18 7.10 -12.88
C GLU A 174 20.72 7.14 -12.38
N ALA A 175 20.50 7.21 -11.07
CA ALA A 175 19.17 7.30 -10.47
C ALA A 175 18.45 8.65 -10.73
N ILE A 176 19.18 9.75 -10.93
CA ILE A 176 18.61 11.11 -11.02
C ILE A 176 17.64 11.24 -12.20
N THR A 177 18.06 10.83 -13.40
CA THR A 177 17.23 10.96 -14.61
C THR A 177 15.89 10.23 -14.52
N PRO A 178 15.83 8.93 -14.13
CA PRO A 178 14.56 8.25 -13.95
C PRO A 178 13.75 8.81 -12.78
N CYS A 179 14.37 9.23 -11.67
CA CYS A 179 13.64 9.89 -10.57
C CYS A 179 12.93 11.17 -11.03
N ARG A 180 13.61 12.02 -11.83
CA ARG A 180 13.02 13.24 -12.42
C ARG A 180 11.85 12.92 -13.33
N ARG A 181 12.03 11.96 -14.25
CA ARG A 181 11.00 11.55 -15.22
C ARG A 181 9.74 11.04 -14.53
N SER A 182 9.90 10.36 -13.41
CA SER A 182 8.79 9.77 -12.65
C SER A 182 8.34 10.61 -11.46
N LEU A 183 8.79 11.88 -11.38
CA LEU A 183 8.44 12.84 -10.33
C LEU A 183 8.67 12.30 -8.90
N ARG A 184 9.71 11.48 -8.73
CA ARG A 184 10.11 10.86 -7.46
C ARG A 184 11.17 11.70 -6.74
N GLY A 185 10.84 12.95 -6.46
CA GLY A 185 11.80 13.93 -5.93
C GLY A 185 12.43 13.56 -4.57
N MET A 186 11.76 12.76 -3.74
CA MET A 186 12.35 12.19 -2.52
C MET A 186 13.57 11.30 -2.82
N TYR A 187 13.47 10.41 -3.81
CA TYR A 187 14.58 9.52 -4.19
C TYR A 187 15.66 10.24 -4.98
N GLU A 188 15.30 11.30 -5.72
CA GLU A 188 16.26 12.22 -6.32
C GLU A 188 17.10 12.93 -5.25
N ALA A 189 16.46 13.46 -4.21
CA ALA A 189 17.15 14.11 -3.09
C ALA A 189 18.07 13.13 -2.35
N ALA A 190 17.61 11.90 -2.11
CA ALA A 190 18.43 10.84 -1.53
C ALA A 190 19.65 10.50 -2.39
N ALA A 191 19.50 10.42 -3.72
CA ALA A 191 20.62 10.18 -4.63
C ALA A 191 21.66 11.31 -4.56
N HIS A 192 21.23 12.58 -4.47
CA HIS A 192 22.14 13.69 -4.24
C HIS A 192 22.87 13.59 -2.89
N GLY A 193 22.19 13.15 -1.83
CA GLY A 193 22.82 12.84 -0.54
C GLY A 193 23.91 11.76 -0.63
N VAL A 194 23.65 10.68 -1.38
CA VAL A 194 24.63 9.62 -1.63
C VAL A 194 25.85 10.16 -2.38
N ILE A 195 25.65 10.97 -3.42
CA ILE A 195 26.75 11.60 -4.18
C ILE A 195 27.64 12.43 -3.25
N ALA A 196 27.04 13.29 -2.41
CA ALA A 196 27.81 14.13 -1.49
C ALA A 196 28.66 13.30 -0.53
N ARG A 197 28.08 12.29 0.12
CA ARG A 197 28.78 11.42 1.08
C ARG A 197 29.83 10.56 0.41
N ALA A 198 29.55 9.99 -0.76
CA ALA A 198 30.53 9.20 -1.51
C ALA A 198 31.77 10.04 -1.88
N LEU A 199 31.54 11.27 -2.35
CA LEU A 199 32.62 12.22 -2.68
C LEU A 199 33.43 12.60 -1.43
N LEU A 200 32.76 12.94 -0.33
CA LEU A 200 33.43 13.34 0.92
C LEU A 200 34.29 12.21 1.51
N ARG A 201 33.78 10.98 1.51
CA ARG A 201 34.52 9.81 2.02
C ARG A 201 35.70 9.41 1.15
N ARG A 202 35.62 9.64 -0.17
CA ARG A 202 36.68 9.27 -1.12
C ARG A 202 37.75 10.35 -1.23
N ASP A 203 37.33 11.60 -1.38
CA ASP A 203 38.18 12.71 -1.82
C ASP A 203 38.39 13.76 -0.70
N GLY A 204 37.76 13.58 0.47
CA GLY A 204 37.89 14.47 1.63
C GLY A 204 37.54 15.91 1.30
N ALA A 205 38.32 16.86 1.84
CA ALA A 205 38.10 18.29 1.63
C ALA A 205 38.24 18.71 0.15
N GLY A 206 38.92 17.92 -0.69
CA GLY A 206 39.03 18.17 -2.12
C GLY A 206 37.70 18.11 -2.87
N ALA A 207 36.72 17.36 -2.33
CA ALA A 207 35.37 17.25 -2.88
C ALA A 207 34.40 18.36 -2.43
N ARG A 208 34.84 19.32 -1.60
CA ARG A 208 33.96 20.30 -0.94
C ARG A 208 32.93 20.92 -1.88
N ALA A 209 33.37 21.53 -2.98
CA ALA A 209 32.49 22.25 -3.89
C ALA A 209 31.43 21.34 -4.54
N ALA A 210 31.82 20.12 -4.90
CA ALA A 210 30.91 19.14 -5.50
C ALA A 210 29.91 18.59 -4.47
N ALA A 211 30.35 18.35 -3.23
CA ALA A 211 29.49 17.94 -2.13
C ALA A 211 28.48 19.04 -1.75
N GLU A 212 28.92 20.30 -1.63
CA GLU A 212 28.04 21.45 -1.38
C GLU A 212 26.97 21.59 -2.47
N ALA A 213 27.33 21.46 -3.75
CA ALA A 213 26.39 21.52 -4.86
C ALA A 213 25.36 20.38 -4.83
N ALA A 214 25.78 19.16 -4.50
CA ALA A 214 24.86 18.03 -4.36
C ALA A 214 23.91 18.21 -3.17
N LEU A 215 24.41 18.67 -2.01
CA LEU A 215 23.60 18.96 -0.83
C LEU A 215 22.60 20.10 -1.08
N ALA A 216 22.99 21.13 -1.83
CA ALA A 216 22.08 22.21 -2.24
C ALA A 216 20.94 21.69 -3.13
N SER A 217 21.26 20.81 -4.09
CA SER A 217 20.24 20.16 -4.94
C SER A 217 19.28 19.32 -4.12
N ALA A 218 19.79 18.55 -3.14
CA ALA A 218 18.94 17.78 -2.22
C ALA A 218 18.03 18.69 -1.38
N ALA A 219 18.57 19.80 -0.85
CA ALA A 219 17.81 20.77 -0.06
C ALA A 219 16.65 21.39 -0.85
N GLU A 220 16.92 21.86 -2.08
CA GLU A 220 15.90 22.43 -2.97
C GLU A 220 14.79 21.41 -3.27
N LEU A 221 15.16 20.15 -3.53
CA LEU A 221 14.20 19.08 -3.78
C LEU A 221 13.33 18.78 -2.55
N ILE A 222 13.93 18.70 -1.36
CA ILE A 222 13.21 18.47 -0.10
C ILE A 222 12.20 19.58 0.15
N GLU A 223 12.60 20.84 -0.04
CA GLU A 223 11.73 22.00 0.11
C GLU A 223 10.58 21.99 -0.91
N ARG A 224 10.91 21.84 -2.20
CA ARG A 224 9.94 21.86 -3.30
C ARG A 224 8.92 20.72 -3.22
N THR A 225 9.34 19.55 -2.77
CA THR A 225 8.47 18.35 -2.74
C THR A 225 7.76 18.15 -1.41
N GLY A 226 8.14 18.90 -0.37
CA GLY A 226 7.64 18.70 0.99
C GLY A 226 8.06 17.37 1.60
N ALA A 227 9.16 16.75 1.13
CA ALA A 227 9.70 15.49 1.63
C ALA A 227 10.37 15.65 3.01
N LYS A 228 9.62 16.14 4.00
CA LYS A 228 10.09 16.50 5.34
C LYS A 228 10.77 15.35 6.09
N THR A 229 10.44 14.12 5.76
CA THR A 229 11.07 12.91 6.32
C THR A 229 12.56 12.79 5.99
N LEU A 230 13.06 13.50 4.96
CA LEU A 230 14.49 13.55 4.62
C LEU A 230 15.23 14.74 5.23
N ALA A 231 14.54 15.71 5.84
CA ALA A 231 15.19 16.86 6.45
C ALA A 231 16.22 16.48 7.53
N PRO A 232 15.98 15.49 8.41
CA PRO A 232 16.98 15.06 9.39
C PRO A 232 18.22 14.42 8.72
N ALA A 233 18.02 13.64 7.66
CA ALA A 233 19.11 13.03 6.91
C ALA A 233 19.98 14.10 6.22
N LEU A 234 19.37 15.16 5.66
CA LEU A 234 20.11 16.29 5.10
C LEU A 234 21.00 16.98 6.14
N CYS A 235 20.54 17.11 7.39
CA CYS A 235 21.36 17.61 8.49
C CYS A 235 22.58 16.71 8.75
N GLU A 236 22.41 15.38 8.79
CA GLU A 236 23.55 14.45 8.91
C GLU A 236 24.53 14.58 7.75
N TRP A 237 24.05 14.68 6.51
CA TRP A 237 24.94 14.78 5.34
C TRP A 237 25.74 16.09 5.36
N ARG A 238 25.13 17.19 5.82
CA ARG A 238 25.84 18.46 6.05
C ARG A 238 26.82 18.36 7.23
N ALA A 239 26.51 17.57 8.25
CA ALA A 239 27.41 17.33 9.36
C ALA A 239 28.65 16.53 8.92
N GLU A 240 28.49 15.57 8.00
CA GLU A 240 29.60 14.84 7.37
C GLU A 240 30.52 15.80 6.60
N LEU A 241 29.97 16.76 5.86
CA LEU A 241 30.73 17.84 5.23
C LEU A 241 31.48 18.69 6.26
N ALA A 242 30.80 19.15 7.31
CA ALA A 242 31.42 19.95 8.37
C ALA A 242 32.57 19.20 9.05
N ALA A 243 32.42 17.89 9.29
CA ALA A 243 33.47 17.03 9.84
C ALA A 243 34.71 16.99 8.92
N VAL A 244 34.52 16.81 7.62
CA VAL A 244 35.61 16.79 6.63
C VAL A 244 36.34 18.14 6.55
N LEU A 245 35.65 19.25 6.83
CA LEU A 245 36.22 20.58 6.87
C LEU A 245 36.83 20.97 8.23
N GLY A 246 36.70 20.12 9.26
CA GLY A 246 37.16 20.41 10.62
C GLY A 246 36.31 21.44 11.37
N ASP A 247 35.06 21.64 10.97
CA ASP A 247 34.11 22.55 11.63
C ASP A 247 33.24 21.79 12.65
N ASP A 248 33.82 21.52 13.81
CA ASP A 248 33.18 20.73 14.87
C ASP A 248 31.95 21.42 15.46
N VAL A 249 31.92 22.76 15.46
CA VAL A 249 30.78 23.54 15.98
C VAL A 249 29.57 23.36 15.08
N THR A 250 29.74 23.57 13.76
CA THR A 250 28.66 23.37 12.80
C THR A 250 28.23 21.91 12.75
N ARG A 251 29.18 20.98 12.82
CA ARG A 251 28.90 19.54 12.89
C ARG A 251 27.98 19.21 14.08
N ALA A 252 28.34 19.63 15.29
CA ALA A 252 27.56 19.34 16.51
C ALA A 252 26.14 19.92 16.42
N GLN A 253 26.00 21.16 15.94
CA GLN A 253 24.69 21.79 15.74
C GLN A 253 23.81 21.01 14.76
N LEU A 254 24.37 20.57 13.64
CA LEU A 254 23.65 19.81 12.62
C LEU A 254 23.24 18.42 13.13
N LEU A 255 24.09 17.74 13.89
CA LEU A 255 23.73 16.45 14.49
C LEU A 255 22.62 16.59 15.53
N GLN A 256 22.63 17.65 16.34
CA GLN A 256 21.54 17.94 17.27
C GLN A 256 20.22 18.25 16.55
N GLN A 257 20.27 18.99 15.44
CA GLN A 257 19.11 19.24 14.58
C GLN A 257 18.58 17.95 13.95
N ALA A 258 19.47 17.08 13.46
CA ALA A 258 19.10 15.77 12.91
C ALA A 258 18.41 14.90 13.97
N GLN A 259 18.97 14.80 15.18
CA GLN A 259 18.38 14.04 16.28
C GLN A 259 16.95 14.51 16.58
N ARG A 260 16.75 15.81 16.80
CA ARG A 260 15.42 16.38 17.05
C ARG A 260 14.47 16.10 15.89
N GLY A 261 14.94 16.28 14.66
CA GLY A 261 14.15 16.00 13.47
C GLY A 261 13.72 14.53 13.38
N TYR A 262 14.58 13.58 13.75
CA TYR A 262 14.23 12.16 13.80
C TYR A 262 13.19 11.84 14.89
N GLU A 263 13.27 12.49 16.05
CA GLU A 263 12.25 12.37 17.10
C GLU A 263 10.89 12.90 16.62
N GLU A 264 10.87 14.06 15.97
CA GLU A 264 9.65 14.69 15.44
C GLU A 264 8.94 13.84 14.38
N ILE A 265 9.69 13.13 13.53
CA ILE A 265 9.11 12.24 12.50
C ILE A 265 8.82 10.82 13.02
N GLY A 266 9.02 10.55 14.30
CA GLY A 266 8.75 9.24 14.90
C GLY A 266 9.75 8.15 14.50
N ALA A 267 11.01 8.51 14.26
CA ALA A 267 12.11 7.60 13.91
C ALA A 267 13.11 7.43 15.08
N PRO A 268 12.69 6.87 16.24
CA PRO A 268 13.47 6.89 17.47
C PRO A 268 14.80 6.12 17.38
N LEU A 269 14.89 5.10 16.52
CA LEU A 269 16.13 4.36 16.30
C LEU A 269 17.22 5.23 15.67
N HIS A 270 16.84 6.13 14.74
CA HIS A 270 17.79 7.07 14.14
C HIS A 270 18.23 8.13 15.14
N ALA A 271 17.30 8.66 15.94
CA ALA A 271 17.63 9.62 17.00
C ALA A 271 18.56 9.01 18.06
N ALA A 272 18.28 7.78 18.51
CA ALA A 272 19.09 7.08 19.50
C ALA A 272 20.52 6.80 19.02
N ARG A 273 20.71 6.49 17.73
CA ARG A 273 22.04 6.32 17.13
C ARG A 273 22.86 7.61 17.27
N LEU A 274 22.26 8.76 16.95
CA LEU A 274 22.95 10.05 17.00
C LEU A 274 23.27 10.53 18.42
N ALA A 275 22.52 10.06 19.43
CA ALA A 275 22.80 10.37 20.83
C ALA A 275 23.96 9.53 21.41
N ALA A 276 24.40 8.48 20.71
CA ALA A 276 25.47 7.57 21.14
C ALA A 276 26.86 7.92 20.55
N ASP A 277 26.91 8.82 19.55
CA ASP A 277 28.10 9.30 18.85
C ASP A 277 28.61 10.64 19.43
#